data_AF-A0A1H0J5H7-F1
#
_entry.id   AF-A0A1H0J5H7-F1
#
_cell.length_a   1.000
_cell.length_b   1.000
_cell.length_c   1.000
_cell.angle_alpha   90.00
_cell.angle_beta   90.00
_cell.angle_gamma   90.00
#
_symmetry.space_group_name_H-M   'P 1'
#
loop_
_entity.id
_entity.type
_entity.pdbx_description
1 polymer ?
#
loop_
_entity_poly.entity_id
_entity_poly.type
_entity_poly.pdbx_seq_one_letter_code
_entity_poly.pdbx_strand_id
1 'polypeptide(L)' 'MPLHSGSYHQLKEAAVTVLHRLSDLIDVNTIYIARTTEEETCIQHVYNSDKVLMQEGLAKDYTNSF' A
#
# COMPACT_ATOMS: atom_id res chain seq x y z
N MET A 1 -14.69 -7.58 24.59
CA MET A 1 -15.08 -7.51 23.16
C MET A 1 -14.41 -6.29 22.55
N PRO A 2 -13.46 -6.43 21.61
CA PRO A 2 -12.84 -5.25 21.03
C PRO A 2 -13.77 -4.67 19.96
N LEU A 3 -14.33 -3.49 20.23
CA LEU A 3 -15.20 -2.71 19.33
C LEU A 3 -14.44 -1.98 18.21
N HIS A 4 -13.11 -2.16 18.10
CA HIS A 4 -12.25 -1.37 17.21
C HIS A 4 -11.94 -2.01 15.85
N SER A 5 -12.24 -3.30 15.65
CA SER A 5 -11.85 -4.04 14.44
C SER A 5 -12.73 -3.72 13.23
N GLY A 6 -14.00 -3.37 13.41
CA GLY A 6 -14.92 -3.06 12.30
C GLY A 6 -14.61 -1.74 11.60
N SER A 7 -14.26 -0.70 12.38
CA SER A 7 -13.93 0.62 11.83
C SER A 7 -12.62 0.62 11.04
N TYR A 8 -11.62 -0.14 11.49
CA TYR A 8 -10.35 -0.25 10.80
C TYR A 8 -10.47 -0.98 9.46
N HIS A 9 -11.31 -2.02 9.39
CA HIS A 9 -11.57 -2.74 8.14
C HIS A 9 -12.23 -1.83 7.09
N GLN A 10 -13.23 -1.07 7.48
CA GLN A 10 -13.92 -0.12 6.60
C GLN A 10 -12.98 0.99 6.10
N LEU A 11 -12.10 1.50 6.96
CA LEU A 11 -11.09 2.50 6.59
C LEU A 11 -10.10 1.94 5.56
N LYS A 12 -9.70 0.68 5.72
CA LYS A 12 -8.82 0.00 4.77
C LYS A 12 -9.50 -0.21 3.41
N GLU A 13 -10.76 -0.67 3.40
CA GLU A 13 -11.53 -0.81 2.15
C GLU A 13 -11.73 0.52 1.43
N ALA A 14 -12.02 1.60 2.17
CA ALA A 14 -12.13 2.94 1.62
C ALA A 14 -10.81 3.41 0.99
N ALA A 15 -9.68 3.17 1.67
CA ALA A 15 -8.36 3.49 1.13
C ALA A 15 -8.07 2.72 -0.16
N VAL A 16 -8.33 1.41 -0.20
CA VAL A 16 -8.17 0.59 -1.42
C VAL A 16 -9.01 1.12 -2.58
N THR A 17 -10.26 1.50 -2.30
CA THR A 17 -11.17 2.07 -3.31
C THR A 17 -10.64 3.38 -3.89
N VAL A 18 -10.05 4.24 -3.06
CA VAL A 18 -9.43 5.49 -3.50
C VAL A 18 -8.21 5.21 -4.37
N LEU A 19 -7.37 4.25 -3.99
CA LEU A 19 -6.18 3.88 -4.77
C LEU A 19 -6.56 3.34 -6.15
N HIS A 20 -7.59 2.50 -6.25
CA HIS A 20 -8.11 2.04 -7.54
C HIS A 20 -8.51 3.22 -8.44
N ARG A 21 -9.33 4.15 -7.91
CA ARG A 21 -9.79 5.31 -8.69
C ARG A 21 -8.65 6.23 -9.12
N LEU A 22 -7.61 6.39 -8.29
CA LEU A 22 -6.43 7.16 -8.64
C LEU A 22 -5.63 6.49 -9.75
N SER A 23 -5.52 5.16 -9.74
CA SER A 23 -4.83 4.41 -10.78
C SER A 23 -5.48 4.60 -12.14
N ASP A 24 -6.82 4.53 -12.18
CA ASP A 24 -7.61 4.68 -13.41
C ASP A 24 -7.55 6.13 -13.94
N LEU A 25 -7.46 7.12 -13.05
CA LEU A 25 -7.43 8.54 -13.43
C LEU A 25 -6.06 8.98 -13.97
N ILE A 26 -4.97 8.45 -13.41
CA ILE A 26 -3.60 8.94 -13.65
C ILE A 26 -2.84 8.02 -14.64
N ASP A 27 -3.49 6.97 -15.17
CA ASP A 27 -2.90 5.98 -16.08
C ASP A 27 -1.58 5.41 -15.54
N VAL A 28 -1.59 5.03 -14.26
CA VAL A 28 -0.42 4.48 -13.56
C VAL A 28 -0.53 2.97 -13.48
N ASN A 29 0.56 2.27 -13.76
CA ASN A 29 0.58 0.81 -13.64
C ASN A 29 0.52 0.33 -12.18
N THR A 30 1.14 1.05 -11.25
CA THR A 30 1.31 0.58 -9.87
C THR A 30 1.15 1.71 -8.87
N ILE A 31 0.32 1.48 -7.85
CA ILE A 31 0.19 2.35 -6.68
C ILE A 31 0.42 1.49 -5.43
N TYR A 32 1.19 1.99 -4.47
CA TYR A 32 1.45 1.26 -3.24
C TYR A 32 1.46 2.18 -2.02
N ILE A 33 1.12 1.60 -0.87
CA ILE A 33 1.29 2.22 0.45
C ILE A 33 2.47 1.53 1.11
N ALA A 34 3.52 2.29 1.40
CA ALA A 34 4.66 1.86 2.17
C ALA A 34 4.58 2.41 3.59
N ARG A 35 5.01 1.60 4.57
CA ARG A 35 5.34 2.06 5.91
C ARG A 35 6.85 2.11 6.02
N THR A 36 7.38 3.29 6.30
CA THR A 36 8.80 3.50 6.59
C THR A 36 9.00 3.70 8.07
N THR A 37 9.91 2.92 8.65
CA THR A 37 10.49 3.10 9.98
C THR A 37 11.95 3.53 9.83
N GLU A 38 12.64 3.82 10.94
CA GLU A 38 14.08 4.14 10.91
C GLU A 38 14.95 2.99 10.38
N GLU A 39 14.44 1.76 10.44
CA GLU A 39 15.17 0.54 10.07
C GLU A 39 14.77 0.04 8.67
N GLU A 40 13.47 0.07 8.33
CA GLU A 40 12.95 -0.56 7.13
C GLU A 40 11.84 0.25 6.44
N THR A 41 11.74 0.09 5.12
CA THR A 41 10.53 0.43 4.36
C THR A 41 9.84 -0.84 3.93
N CYS A 42 8.63 -1.07 4.45
CA CYS A 42 7.80 -2.22 4.15
C CYS A 42 6.57 -1.81 3.33
N ILE A 43 6.39 -2.46 2.18
CA ILE A 43 5.21 -2.25 1.34
C ILE A 43 3.99 -2.93 1.99
N GLN A 44 3.04 -2.15 2.49
CA GLN A 44 1.85 -2.66 3.16
C GLN A 44 0.76 -3.06 2.17
N HIS A 45 0.53 -2.23 1.16
CA HIS A 45 -0.49 -2.45 0.15
C HIS A 45 0.03 -2.14 -1.24
N VAL A 46 -0.35 -2.98 -2.21
CA VAL A 46 -0.02 -2.77 -3.62
C VAL A 46 -1.25 -2.97 -4.48
N TYR A 47 -1.49 -2.01 -5.37
CA TYR A 47 -2.33 -2.17 -6.53
C TYR A 47 -1.45 -2.15 -7.79
N ASN A 48 -1.50 -3.22 -8.58
CA ASN A 48 -0.89 -3.30 -9.90
C ASN A 48 -2.04 -3.45 -10.93
N SER A 49 -2.15 -2.53 -11.89
CA SER A 49 -3.25 -2.54 -12.87
C SER A 49 -2.99 -3.51 -14.03
N ASP A 50 -1.78 -3.55 -14.59
CA ASP A 50 -1.43 -4.40 -15.74
C ASP A 50 -0.27 -5.36 -15.44
N LYS A 51 0.84 -4.87 -14.89
CA LYS A 51 2.03 -5.67 -14.55
C LYS A 51 2.37 -5.62 -13.07
N VAL A 52 2.77 -6.75 -12.51
CA VAL A 52 3.29 -6.82 -11.14
C VAL A 52 4.68 -6.21 -11.09
N LEU A 53 4.77 -4.93 -10.71
CA LEU A 53 6.04 -4.23 -10.50
C LEU A 53 6.42 -4.12 -9.02
N MET A 54 5.44 -4.25 -8.12
CA MET A 54 5.66 -4.32 -6.68
C MET A 54 4.86 -5.46 -6.03
N GLN A 55 5.38 -5.95 -4.90
CA GLN A 55 4.75 -6.98 -4.09
C GLN A 55 4.52 -6.48 -2.67
N GLU A 56 3.37 -6.84 -2.09
CA GLU A 56 3.11 -6.62 -0.67
C GLU A 56 4.09 -7.42 0.18
N GLY A 57 4.51 -6.85 1.31
CA GLY A 57 5.51 -7.45 2.19
C GLY A 57 6.95 -7.31 1.71
N LEU A 58 7.20 -6.62 0.58
CA LEU A 58 8.55 -6.26 0.21
C LEU A 58 9.10 -5.26 1.24
N ALA A 59 10.06 -5.71 2.04
CA ALA A 59 10.81 -4.88 2.97
C ALA A 59 12.18 -4.57 2.38
N LYS A 60 12.55 -3.29 2.37
CA LYS A 60 13.88 -2.81 2.01
C LYS A 60 14.49 -2.12 3.22
N ASP A 61 15.71 -2.51 3.58
CA ASP A 61 16.50 -1.81 4.60
C ASP A 61 16.68 -0.35 4.20
N TYR A 62 16.33 0.57 5.11
CA TYR A 62 16.42 2.01 4.88
C TYR A 62 17.87 2.44 4.55
N THR A 63 18.85 1.67 5.04
CA THR A 63 20.29 1.91 4.89
C THR A 63 20.82 1.77 3.46
N ASN A 64 20.05 1.20 2.52
CA ASN A 64 20.50 0.93 1.14
C ASN A 64 19.77 1.75 0.05
N SER A 65 19.17 2.89 0.39
CA SER A 65 18.37 3.70 -0.55
C SER A 65 18.95 5.08 -0.92
N PHE A 66 20.27 5.31 -0.79
CA PHE A 66 20.95 6.51 -1.29
C PHE A 66 22.00 6.20 -2.36
#